data_AF-A0A959KT55-F1
#
_entry.id   AF-A0A959KT55-F1
#
_cell.length_a   1.000
_cell.length_b   1.000
_cell.length_c   1.000
_cell.angle_alpha   90.00
_cell.angle_beta   90.00
_cell.angle_gamma   90.00
#
_symmetry.space_group_name_H-M   'P 1'
#
loop_
_entity.id
_entity.type
_entity.pdbx_description
1 polymer ?
#
loop_
_entity_poly.entity_id
_entity_poly.type
_entity_poly.pdbx_seq_one_letter_code
_entity_poly.pdbx_strand_id
1 'polypeptide(L)' 'QEYMEQLVTRHVCGRLKVAPEHTSDATLRVMRKPSFKHFHEFKKRYDKINKKHGLNQPLIPYFISSHPGSQM' A
#
# COMPACT_ATOMS: atom_id res chain seq x y z
N GLN A 1 16.40 -2.64 4.32
CA GLN A 1 16.19 -2.25 2.91
C GLN A 1 16.11 -3.49 2.00
N GLU A 2 16.89 -4.53 2.30
CA GLU A 2 16.92 -5.80 1.58
C GLU A 2 15.58 -6.57 1.56
N TYR A 3 14.84 -6.57 2.67
CA TYR A 3 13.57 -7.31 2.79
C TYR A 3 12.55 -6.97 1.70
N MET A 4 12.39 -5.68 1.38
CA MET A 4 11.38 -5.25 0.40
C MET A 4 11.76 -5.62 -1.03
N GLU A 5 13.05 -5.57 -1.35
CA GLU A 5 13.55 -6.01 -2.65
C GLU A 5 13.41 -7.52 -2.80
N GLN A 6 13.72 -8.31 -1.76
CA GLN A 6 13.50 -9.75 -1.74
C GLN A 6 12.00 -10.10 -1.84
N LEU A 7 11.13 -9.40 -1.10
CA LEU A 7 9.68 -9.59 -1.14
C LEU A 7 9.16 -9.46 -2.58
N VAL A 8 9.46 -8.35 -3.25
CA VAL A 8 8.95 -8.04 -4.60
C VAL A 8 9.56 -8.96 -5.66
N THR A 9 10.85 -9.28 -5.56
CA THR A 9 11.55 -10.06 -6.59
C THR A 9 11.34 -11.57 -6.45
N ARG A 10 11.09 -12.09 -5.23
CA ARG A 10 11.08 -13.54 -4.96
C ARG A 10 9.77 -14.07 -4.38
N HIS A 11 8.97 -13.23 -3.74
CA HIS A 11 7.84 -13.68 -2.91
C HIS A 11 6.47 -13.12 -3.35
N VAL A 12 6.42 -12.27 -4.36
CA VAL A 12 5.18 -11.79 -4.96
C VAL A 12 5.03 -12.39 -6.35
N CYS A 13 3.98 -13.19 -6.52
CA CYS A 13 3.61 -13.73 -7.83
C CYS A 13 2.48 -12.87 -8.44
N GLY A 14 2.82 -12.14 -9.49
CA GLY A 14 1.85 -11.39 -10.29
C GLY A 14 1.41 -10.05 -9.68
N ARG A 15 0.69 -10.03 -8.55
CA ARG A 15 0.17 -8.77 -7.97
C ARG A 15 0.27 -8.76 -6.45
N LEU A 16 0.64 -7.61 -5.90
CA LEU A 16 0.65 -7.41 -4.45
C LEU A 16 -0.63 -6.70 -4.00
N LYS A 17 -1.30 -7.25 -2.99
CA LYS A 17 -2.51 -6.69 -2.40
C LYS A 17 -2.15 -6.03 -1.07
N VAL A 18 -2.53 -4.77 -0.89
CA VAL A 18 -2.26 -4.02 0.35
C VAL A 18 -3.51 -3.25 0.76
N ALA A 19 -3.87 -3.28 2.02
CA ALA A 19 -4.96 -2.47 2.56
C ALA A 19 -4.37 -1.20 3.21
N PRO A 20 -4.51 -0.03 2.57
CA PRO A 20 -4.35 1.27 3.25
C PRO A 20 -5.57 1.67 4.09
N GLU A 21 -6.63 0.85 4.08
CA GLU A 21 -7.89 1.03 4.80
C GLU A 21 -8.72 2.24 4.38
N HIS A 22 -8.21 3.46 4.51
CA HIS A 22 -8.90 4.69 4.10
C HIS A 22 -7.89 5.74 3.64
N THR A 23 -8.35 6.71 2.85
CA THR A 23 -7.54 7.86 2.40
C THR A 23 -7.54 9.04 3.38
N SER A 24 -8.39 9.03 4.41
CA SER A 24 -8.60 10.15 5.32
C SER A 24 -7.92 9.86 6.65
N ASP A 25 -7.01 10.73 7.06
CA ASP A 25 -6.30 10.60 8.35
C ASP A 25 -7.29 10.64 9.54
N ALA A 26 -8.41 11.36 9.42
CA ALA A 26 -9.44 11.39 10.46
C ALA A 26 -10.11 10.02 10.62
N THR A 27 -10.51 9.37 9.53
CA THR A 27 -11.10 8.02 9.57
C THR A 27 -10.07 6.99 10.03
N LEU A 28 -8.84 7.05 9.51
CA LEU A 28 -7.75 6.15 9.92
C LEU A 28 -7.46 6.23 11.41
N ARG A 29 -7.49 7.45 11.98
CA ARG A 29 -7.34 7.65 13.43
C ARG A 29 -8.43 6.95 14.22
N VAL A 30 -9.68 7.01 13.78
CA VAL A 30 -10.81 6.27 14.40
C VAL A 30 -10.60 4.76 14.27
N MET A 31 -10.07 4.30 13.14
CA MET A 31 -9.70 2.90 12.89
C MET A 31 -8.45 2.44 13.67
N ARG A 32 -7.76 3.34 14.39
CA ARG A 32 -6.46 3.11 15.03
C ARG A 32 -5.38 2.64 14.03
N LYS A 33 -5.44 3.18 12.82
CA LYS A 33 -4.55 2.88 11.71
C LYS A 33 -3.57 4.04 11.46
N PRO A 34 -2.38 3.75 10.93
CA PRO A 34 -1.41 4.77 10.56
C PRO A 34 -1.90 5.59 9.37
N SER A 35 -1.31 6.76 9.14
CA SER A 35 -1.68 7.67 8.04
C SER A 35 -1.50 7.05 6.65
N PHE A 36 -2.34 7.47 5.71
CA PHE A 36 -2.26 7.08 4.30
C PHE A 36 -0.92 7.43 3.65
N LYS A 37 -0.16 8.38 4.22
CA LYS A 37 1.19 8.74 3.76
C LYS A 37 2.15 7.56 3.68
N HIS A 38 2.04 6.60 4.61
CA HIS A 38 2.88 5.40 4.60
C HIS A 38 2.60 4.51 3.39
N PHE A 39 1.35 4.44 2.92
CA PHE A 39 1.01 3.74 1.70
C PHE A 39 1.64 4.40 0.47
N HIS A 40 1.68 5.74 0.40
CA HIS A 40 2.37 6.43 -0.68
C HIS A 40 3.88 6.16 -0.70
N GLU A 41 4.54 6.16 0.46
CA GLU A 41 5.96 5.82 0.57
C GLU A 41 6.23 4.38 0.17
N PHE A 42 5.39 3.46 0.62
CA PHE A 42 5.44 2.05 0.23
C PHE A 42 5.31 1.90 -1.29
N LYS A 43 4.28 2.51 -1.91
CA LYS A 43 4.05 2.48 -3.36
C LYS A 43 5.26 3.02 -4.13
N LYS A 44 5.81 4.17 -3.73
CA LYS A 44 7.01 4.75 -4.38
C LYS A 44 8.19 3.79 -4.40
N ARG A 45 8.46 3.14 -3.26
CA ARG A 45 9.55 2.17 -3.16
C ARG A 45 9.25 0.91 -3.98
N TYR A 46 8.00 0.43 -3.96
CA TYR A 46 7.57 -0.76 -4.70
C TYR A 46 7.70 -0.55 -6.20
N ASP A 47 7.19 0.58 -6.72
CA ASP A 47 7.27 0.95 -8.14
C ASP A 47 8.73 1.09 -8.60
N LYS A 48 9.61 1.63 -7.75
CA LYS A 48 11.05 1.73 -8.05
C LYS A 48 11.70 0.35 -8.22
N ILE A 49 11.37 -0.61 -7.35
CA ILE A 49 11.90 -1.99 -7.41
C ILE A 49 11.33 -2.71 -8.64
N ASN A 50 10.02 -2.59 -8.89
CA ASN A 50 9.36 -3.15 -10.07
C ASN A 50 10.04 -2.69 -11.36
N LYS A 51 10.26 -1.37 -11.48
CA LYS A 51 10.92 -0.76 -12.64
C LYS A 51 12.38 -1.19 -12.77
N LYS A 52 13.12 -1.28 -11.65
CA LYS A 52 14.53 -1.70 -11.63
C LYS A 52 14.71 -3.13 -12.15
N HIS A 53 13.79 -4.03 -11.83
CA HIS A 53 13.87 -5.45 -12.20
C HIS A 53 13.01 -5.83 -13.41
N GLY A 54 12.39 -4.86 -14.09
CA GLY A 54 11.53 -5.11 -15.25
C GLY A 54 10.27 -5.94 -14.92
N LEU A 55 9.81 -5.87 -13.66
CA LEU A 55 8.68 -6.63 -13.16
C LEU A 55 7.38 -5.84 -13.43
N ASN A 56 6.37 -6.51 -13.99
CA ASN A 56 5.05 -5.93 -14.28
C ASN A 56 4.04 -6.30 -13.21
N GLN A 57 4.39 -6.13 -11.93
CA GLN A 57 3.55 -6.58 -10.83
C GLN A 57 2.67 -5.45 -10.27
N PRO A 58 1.38 -5.32 -10.60
CA PRO A 58 0.56 -4.23 -10.08
C PRO A 58 0.34 -4.32 -8.57
N LEU A 59 0.27 -3.16 -7.92
CA LEU A 59 -0.12 -3.00 -6.52
C LEU A 59 -1.63 -2.72 -6.45
N ILE A 60 -2.38 -3.61 -5.80
CA ILE A 60 -3.85 -3.52 -5.66
C ILE A 60 -4.20 -3.01 -4.26
N PRO A 61 -4.67 -1.77 -4.11
CA PRO A 61 -5.13 -1.25 -2.83
C PRO A 61 -6.55 -1.72 -2.50
N TYR A 62 -6.82 -1.97 -1.21
CA TYR A 62 -8.18 -2.18 -0.68
C TYR A 62 -8.58 -1.07 0.29
N PHE A 63 -9.76 -0.50 0.07
CA PHE A 63 -10.32 0.58 0.87
C PHE A 63 -11.64 0.14 1.50
N ILE A 64 -11.90 0.65 2.71
CA ILE A 64 -13.14 0.50 3.46
C ILE A 64 -13.86 1.84 3.35
N SER A 65 -15.02 1.84 2.69
CA SER A 65 -15.91 3.01 2.63
C SER A 65 -16.87 3.02 3.81
N SER A 66 -17.45 4.19 4.09
CA SER A 66 -18.55 4.38 5.06
C SER A 66 -18.21 3.95 6.50
N HIS A 67 -16.93 3.97 6.87
CA HIS A 67 -16.50 3.71 8.25
C HIS A 67 -16.82 4.93 9.15
N PRO A 68 -17.13 4.73 10.46
CA PRO A 68 -17.22 5.84 11.42
C PRO A 68 -16.03 6.81 11.31
N GLY A 69 -16.32 8.10 11.12
CA GLY A 69 -15.31 9.14 10.86
C GLY A 69 -15.07 9.44 9.37
N SER A 70 -15.65 8.66 8.46
CA SER A 70 -15.71 8.99 7.03
C SER A 70 -16.69 10.15 6.83
N GLN A 71 -16.15 11.31 6.45
CA GLN A 71 -16.94 12.48 6.06
C GLN A 71 -17.05 12.53 4.52
N MET A 72 -18.17 13.04 4.01
CA MET A 72 -18.30 13.42 2.59
C MET A 72 -17.45 14.65 2.29
#